data_AF-A0A920UWR2-F1
#
_entry.id   AF-A0A920UWR2-F1
#
_cell.length_a   1.000
_cell.length_b   1.000
_cell.length_c   1.000
_cell.angle_alpha   90.00
_cell.angle_beta   90.00
_cell.angle_gamma   90.00
#
_symmetry.space_group_name_H-M   'P 1'
#
loop_
_entity.id
_entity.type
_entity.pdbx_description
1 polymer ?
#
loop_
_entity_poly.entity_id
_entity_poly.type
_entity_poly.pdbx_seq_one_letter_code
_entity_poly.pdbx_strand_id
1 'polypeptide(L)'
;MPVEEANLLTINTLRKTFTCDVGYSGHETGIAVSLAAVAMGATSVERHITIDRSMYGSDQAASLELIGLSRLVKDIRAKHDCQRRWN
;
A
#
# COMPACT_ATOMS: atom_id res chain seq x y z
N MET A 1 9.15 -8.75 -0.92
CA MET A 1 9.11 -8.56 -2.37
C MET A 1 9.97 -7.37 -2.77
N PRO A 2 10.85 -7.49 -3.79
CA PRO A 2 11.54 -6.35 -4.41
C PRO A 2 10.57 -5.28 -4.94
N VAL A 3 11.00 -4.03 -5.01
CA VAL A 3 10.11 -2.91 -5.40
C VAL A 3 9.76 -2.97 -6.89
N GLU A 4 10.71 -3.45 -7.71
CA GLU A 4 10.61 -3.54 -9.17
C GLU A 4 9.56 -4.57 -9.61
N GLU A 5 9.23 -5.53 -8.75
CA GLU A 5 8.23 -6.57 -9.01
C GLU A 5 6.79 -6.12 -8.74
N ALA A 6 6.58 -4.94 -8.14
CA ALA A 6 5.25 -4.50 -7.71
C ALA A 6 4.26 -4.22 -8.87
N ASN A 7 4.78 -3.89 -10.07
CA ASN A 7 4.02 -3.62 -11.29
C ASN A 7 2.70 -2.85 -11.07
N LEU A 8 2.79 -1.65 -10.47
CA LEU A 8 1.62 -0.85 -10.08
C LEU A 8 0.75 -0.40 -11.26
N LEU A 9 1.27 -0.43 -12.50
CA LEU A 9 0.49 -0.18 -13.73
C LEU A 9 -0.69 -1.15 -13.88
N THR A 10 -0.59 -2.34 -13.27
CA THR A 10 -1.66 -3.35 -13.23
C THR A 10 -2.95 -2.80 -12.62
N ILE A 11 -2.87 -1.87 -11.65
CA ILE A 11 -4.05 -1.22 -11.05
C ILE A 11 -4.90 -0.56 -12.14
N ASN A 12 -4.27 0.18 -13.05
CA ASN A 12 -4.97 0.85 -14.15
C ASN A 12 -5.52 -0.14 -15.17
N THR A 13 -4.78 -1.21 -15.47
CA THR A 13 -5.23 -2.28 -16.36
C THR A 13 -6.48 -2.96 -15.81
N LEU A 14 -6.44 -3.42 -14.56
CA LEU A 14 -7.58 -4.10 -13.91
C LEU A 14 -8.80 -3.18 -13.83
N ARG A 15 -8.61 -1.90 -13.50
CA ARG A 15 -9.71 -0.93 -13.43
C ARG A 15 -10.41 -0.77 -14.79
N LYS A 16 -9.63 -0.69 -15.88
CA LYS A 16 -10.17 -0.59 -17.25
C LYS A 16 -10.87 -1.87 -17.70
N THR A 17 -10.32 -3.03 -17.36
CA THR A 17 -10.84 -4.34 -17.79
C THR A 17 -12.13 -4.69 -17.07
N PHE A 18 -12.19 -4.48 -15.76
CA PHE A 18 -13.29 -4.95 -14.92
C PHE A 18 -14.26 -3.86 -14.48
N THR A 19 -13.97 -2.58 -14.79
CA THR A 19 -14.83 -1.43 -14.46
C THR A 19 -15.27 -1.42 -12.99
N CYS A 20 -14.33 -1.74 -12.10
CA CYS A 20 -14.56 -1.84 -10.66
C CYS A 20 -13.46 -1.12 -9.86
N ASP A 21 -13.70 -0.98 -8.57
CA ASP A 21 -12.71 -0.51 -7.61
C ASP A 21 -11.57 -1.53 -7.49
N VAL A 22 -10.33 -1.05 -7.59
CA VAL A 22 -9.12 -1.88 -7.55
C VAL A 22 -8.24 -1.44 -6.40
N GLY A 23 -7.95 -2.38 -5.50
CA GLY A 23 -7.03 -2.19 -4.38
C GLY A 23 -5.60 -2.63 -4.67
N TYR A 24 -4.76 -2.53 -3.64
CA TYR A 24 -3.39 -3.04 -3.62
C TYR A 24 -3.15 -3.84 -2.33
N SER A 25 -2.72 -5.10 -2.46
CA SER A 25 -2.20 -5.90 -1.34
C SER A 25 -0.68 -6.04 -1.49
N GLY A 26 0.05 -5.58 -0.49
CA GLY A 26 1.50 -5.41 -0.56
C GLY A 26 2.28 -6.40 0.30
N HIS A 27 3.36 -6.95 -0.28
CA HIS A 27 4.37 -7.77 0.41
C HIS A 27 5.79 -7.17 0.31
N GLU A 28 5.88 -5.89 -0.05
CA GLU A 28 7.12 -5.12 -0.03
C GLU A 28 7.59 -4.83 1.41
N THR A 29 8.87 -4.51 1.56
CA THR A 29 9.38 -3.92 2.81
C THR A 29 9.15 -2.43 2.82
N GLY A 30 8.62 -1.90 3.93
CA GLY A 30 8.32 -0.48 4.07
C GLY A 30 6.94 -0.11 3.52
N ILE A 31 6.74 1.18 3.22
CA ILE A 31 5.42 1.74 2.87
C ILE A 31 5.39 2.47 1.53
N ALA A 32 6.54 2.64 0.86
CA ALA A 32 6.66 3.47 -0.32
C ALA A 32 5.80 2.96 -1.49
N VAL A 33 5.80 1.64 -1.73
CA VAL A 33 5.01 1.04 -2.81
C VAL A 33 3.52 1.14 -2.53
N SER A 34 3.09 0.86 -1.30
CA SER A 34 1.71 1.09 -0.86
C SER A 34 1.24 2.54 -1.08
N LEU A 35 2.07 3.54 -0.77
CA LEU A 35 1.74 4.94 -1.02
C LEU A 35 1.66 5.27 -2.51
N ALA A 36 2.59 4.73 -3.32
CA ALA A 36 2.55 4.87 -4.77
C ALA A 36 1.28 4.23 -5.37
N ALA A 37 0.84 3.08 -4.85
CA ALA A 37 -0.39 2.43 -5.29
C ALA A 37 -1.62 3.32 -5.03
N VAL A 38 -1.72 3.94 -3.85
CA VAL A 38 -2.78 4.91 -3.53
C VAL A 38 -2.69 6.17 -4.41
N ALA A 39 -1.48 6.64 -4.72
CA ALA A 39 -1.28 7.75 -5.65
C ALA A 39 -1.77 7.40 -7.07
N MET A 40 -1.61 6.15 -7.49
CA MET A 40 -2.13 5.60 -8.75
C MET A 40 -3.63 5.25 -8.72
N GLY A 41 -4.32 5.57 -7.62
CA GLY A 41 -5.76 5.43 -7.47
C GLY A 41 -6.21 4.06 -6.98
N ALA A 42 -5.35 3.29 -6.32
CA ALA A 42 -5.82 2.15 -5.54
C ALA A 42 -6.86 2.62 -4.51
N THR A 43 -8.00 1.94 -4.44
CA THR A 43 -9.13 2.31 -3.58
C THR A 43 -9.06 1.67 -2.19
N SER A 44 -8.32 0.57 -2.07
CA SER A 44 -8.02 -0.11 -0.81
C SER A 44 -6.54 -0.51 -0.75
N VAL A 45 -6.01 -0.61 0.48
CA VAL A 45 -4.64 -1.04 0.74
C VAL A 45 -4.67 -2.13 1.82
N GLU A 46 -4.01 -3.25 1.55
CA GLU A 46 -3.82 -4.36 2.48
C GLU A 46 -2.34 -4.56 2.77
N ARG A 47 -2.02 -4.79 4.05
CA ARG A 47 -0.67 -5.00 4.56
C ARG A 47 -0.69 -5.97 5.73
N HIS A 48 0.31 -6.85 5.77
CA HIS A 48 0.57 -7.63 6.97
C HIS A 48 1.06 -6.71 8.11
N ILE A 49 0.62 -7.01 9.33
CA ILE A 49 1.01 -6.29 10.53
C ILE A 49 1.61 -7.25 11.55
N THR A 50 2.57 -6.78 12.34
CA THR A 50 3.20 -7.57 13.39
C THR A 50 3.51 -6.72 14.62
N ILE A 51 3.71 -7.38 15.75
CA ILE A 51 4.23 -6.75 16.97
C ILE A 51 5.75 -6.57 16.86
N ASP A 52 6.44 -7.53 16.24
CA ASP A 52 7.90 -7.54 16.06
C ASP A 52 8.28 -8.36 14.83
N ARG A 53 9.01 -7.74 13.90
CA ARG A 53 9.43 -8.34 12.63
C ARG A 53 10.45 -9.47 12.77
N SER A 54 11.08 -9.60 13.92
CA SER A 54 12.05 -10.66 14.24
C SER A 54 11.39 -11.94 14.77
N MET A 55 10.08 -11.92 15.02
CA MET A 55 9.33 -13.10 15.46
C MET A 55 9.37 -14.23 14.42
N TYR A 56 9.04 -15.44 14.88
CA TYR A 56 8.91 -16.60 13.99
C TYR A 56 7.74 -16.45 13.01
N GLY A 57 8.00 -16.77 11.74
CA GLY A 57 7.02 -16.76 10.65
C GLY A 57 7.57 -16.11 9.39
N SER A 58 7.21 -16.63 8.21
CA SER A 58 7.70 -16.15 6.91
C SER A 58 7.34 -14.69 6.63
N ASP A 59 6.18 -14.25 7.11
CA ASP A 59 5.62 -12.94 6.76
C ASP A 59 6.07 -11.83 7.72
N GLN A 60 6.70 -12.19 8.83
CA GLN A 60 7.11 -11.25 9.89
C GLN A 60 8.06 -10.20 9.35
N ALA A 61 9.05 -10.63 8.57
CA ALA A 61 10.06 -9.75 8.00
C ALA A 61 9.49 -8.73 6.99
N ALA A 62 8.36 -9.01 6.34
CA ALA A 62 7.71 -8.09 5.41
C ALA A 62 6.63 -7.22 6.07
N SER A 63 6.15 -7.62 7.25
CA SER A 63 5.05 -6.98 7.97
C SER A 63 5.39 -5.58 8.48
N LEU A 64 4.35 -4.77 8.71
CA LEU A 64 4.45 -3.48 9.37
C LEU A 64 4.28 -3.62 10.88
N GLU A 65 5.19 -3.05 11.65
CA GLU A 65 4.95 -2.80 13.07
C GLU A 65 3.98 -1.63 13.26
N LEU A 66 3.52 -1.42 14.49
CA LEU A 66 2.53 -0.40 14.83
C LEU A 66 2.91 1.00 14.34
N ILE A 67 4.19 1.37 14.43
CA ILE A 67 4.71 2.66 13.93
C ILE A 67 4.62 2.74 12.41
N GLY A 68 4.98 1.66 11.71
CA GLY A 68 4.89 1.56 10.25
C GLY A 68 3.45 1.67 9.75
N LEU A 69 2.52 0.97 10.40
CA LEU A 69 1.09 1.06 10.11
C LEU A 69 0.55 2.48 10.34
N SER A 70 0.87 3.08 11.50
CA SER A 70 0.44 4.43 11.84
C SER A 70 0.94 5.46 10.82
N ARG A 71 2.18 5.31 10.37
CA ARG A 71 2.77 6.16 9.33
C ARG A 71 2.08 5.97 7.98
N LEU A 72 1.84 4.73 7.56
CA LEU A 72 1.11 4.45 6.32
C LEU A 72 -0.27 5.12 6.31
N VAL A 73 -1.04 4.94 7.39
CA VAL A 73 -2.39 5.53 7.50
C VAL A 73 -2.34 7.05 7.49
N LYS A 74 -1.37 7.66 8.20
CA LYS A 74 -1.17 9.11 8.21
C LYS A 74 -0.87 9.64 6.80
N ASP A 75 0.06 9.01 6.10
CA ASP A 75 0.55 9.47 4.80
C ASP A 75 -0.54 9.30 3.70
N ILE A 76 -1.34 8.22 3.75
CA ILE A 76 -2.52 8.04 2.88
C ILE A 76 -3.52 9.17 3.07
N ARG A 77 -3.84 9.51 4.34
CA ARG A 77 -4.79 10.59 4.65
C ARG A 77 -4.26 11.96 4.22
N ALA A 78 -2.98 12.24 4.46
CA ALA A 78 -2.35 13.47 4.01
C ALA A 78 -2.41 13.64 2.49
N LYS A 79 -2.22 12.56 1.72
CA LYS A 79 -2.40 12.56 0.26
C LYS A 79 -3.84 12.93 -0.12
N HIS A 80 -4.85 12.37 0.54
CA HIS A 80 -6.26 12.71 0.29
C HIS A 80 -6.54 14.18 0.58
N ASP A 81 -5.98 14.74 1.64
CA ASP A 81 -6.14 16.15 1.98
C ASP A 81 -5.50 17.08 0.93
N CYS A 82 -4.33 16.71 0.44
CA CYS A 82 -3.61 17.46 -0.59
C CYS A 82 -4.38 17.51 -1.92
N GLN A 83 -5.03 16.39 -2.31
CA GLN A 83 -5.77 16.30 -3.56
C GLN A 83 -7.13 17.01 -3.54
N ARG A 84 -7.72 17.23 -2.36
CA ARG A 84 -9.03 17.88 -2.21
C ARG A 84 -9.01 19.40 -2.34
N ARG A 85 -7.83 20.04 -2.31
CA ARG A 85 -7.73 21.50 -2.26
C ARG A 85 -7.89 22.20 -3.63
N TRP A 86 -7.88 21.45 -4.72
CA TRP A 86 -7.94 21.99 -6.08
C TRP A 86 -9.07 21.40 -6.92
N ASN A 87 -10.01 20.71 -6.28
CA ASN A 87 -11.29 20.26 -6.85
C ASN A 87 -12.43 21.07 -6.25
#